data_AF-A0A952PT64-F1
#
_entry.id   AF-A0A952PT64-F1
#
_cell.length_a   1.000
_cell.length_b   1.000
_cell.length_c   1.000
_cell.angle_alpha   90.00
_cell.angle_beta   90.00
_cell.angle_gamma   90.00
#
_symmetry.space_group_name_H-M   'P 1'
#
loop_
_entity.id
_entity.type
_entity.pdbx_description
1 polymer ?
#
loop_
_entity_poly.entity_id
_entity_poly.type
_entity_poly.pdbx_seq_one_letter_code
_entity_poly.pdbx_strand_id
1 'polypeptide(L)'
;MHTDKIPRKNSDKAEYQRSDEMRTIPLPPEEPARTQSLAIKVALAADDKKALQIACKDLLETLATAYGVAAPKIKVLASRPQKVTDNWVFETFGDYDPETTQIRLWMRTAVQKKATSYGTFLSTLCHEFCHHLDMVQLDLPETYHTRGFYERTAAIYHHIQNTPHKRIAWREQKDGTYAVDWSQMRREAAPNGPKSNASTSNNQTDSTSANSSSSGSKSSSQSRLVPPKSYVPEVIQQKLF
;
A
#
# COMPACT_ATOMS: atom_id res chain seq x y z
N MET A 1 -6.19 3.67 -11.49
CA MET A 1 -6.33 3.62 -10.03
C MET A 1 -7.45 4.56 -9.62
N HIS A 2 -8.48 3.98 -8.99
CA HIS A 2 -9.67 4.66 -8.50
C HIS A 2 -9.86 4.23 -7.05
N THR A 3 -10.39 5.11 -6.22
CA THR A 3 -10.77 4.70 -4.87
C THR A 3 -12.02 3.83 -4.92
N ASP A 4 -12.20 3.00 -3.90
CA ASP A 4 -13.44 2.25 -3.72
C ASP A 4 -14.65 3.20 -3.65
N LYS A 5 -15.82 2.65 -4.01
CA LYS A 5 -17.09 3.36 -3.83
C LYS A 5 -17.32 3.65 -2.35
N ILE A 6 -17.74 4.88 -2.06
CA ILE A 6 -18.07 5.28 -0.69
C ILE A 6 -19.24 4.42 -0.18
N PRO A 7 -19.09 3.69 0.95
CA PRO A 7 -20.15 2.87 1.50
C PRO A 7 -21.39 3.68 1.89
N ARG A 8 -22.58 3.06 1.76
CA ARG A 8 -23.84 3.68 2.17
C ARG A 8 -24.12 3.55 3.67
N LYS A 9 -23.67 2.46 4.29
CA LYS A 9 -23.86 2.19 5.72
C LYS A 9 -22.98 3.14 6.53
N ASN A 10 -23.55 3.79 7.55
CA ASN A 10 -22.90 4.87 8.28
C ASN A 10 -21.58 4.46 8.94
N SER A 11 -21.51 3.28 9.56
CA SER A 11 -20.26 2.79 10.18
C SER A 11 -19.15 2.62 9.13
N ASP A 12 -19.51 2.05 7.99
CA ASP A 12 -18.56 1.69 6.93
C ASP A 12 -18.10 2.95 6.20
N LYS A 13 -19.02 3.92 6.05
CA LYS A 13 -18.71 5.26 5.54
C LYS A 13 -17.76 6.02 6.49
N ALA A 14 -17.98 5.92 7.80
CA ALA A 14 -17.10 6.55 8.79
C ALA A 14 -15.69 5.92 8.75
N GLU A 15 -15.59 4.60 8.62
CA GLU A 15 -14.30 3.93 8.42
C GLU A 15 -13.62 4.36 7.12
N TYR A 16 -14.35 4.40 6.00
CA TYR A 16 -13.84 4.91 4.72
C TYR A 16 -13.26 6.32 4.88
N GLN A 17 -13.97 7.22 5.55
CA GLN A 17 -13.52 8.58 5.79
C GLN A 17 -12.25 8.62 6.65
N ARG A 18 -12.19 7.86 7.75
CA ARG A 18 -10.98 7.72 8.56
C ARG A 18 -9.79 7.23 7.73
N SER A 19 -9.99 6.20 6.92
CA SER A 19 -8.95 5.66 6.04
C SER A 19 -8.46 6.70 5.03
N ASP A 20 -9.36 7.48 4.43
CA ASP A 20 -9.03 8.53 3.45
C ASP A 20 -8.27 9.72 4.04
N GLU A 21 -8.53 10.04 5.32
CA GLU A 21 -7.85 11.09 6.08
C GLU A 21 -6.43 10.69 6.50
N MET A 22 -6.19 9.40 6.79
CA MET A 22 -4.88 8.86 7.21
C MET A 22 -3.89 8.73 6.05
N ARG A 23 -3.42 9.83 5.46
CA ARG A 23 -2.56 9.79 4.25
C ARG A 23 -1.08 9.58 4.49
N THR A 24 -0.66 9.51 5.74
CA THR A 24 0.74 9.37 6.13
C THR A 24 0.92 8.16 7.02
N ILE A 25 2.09 7.56 6.94
CA ILE A 25 2.50 6.48 7.82
C ILE A 25 3.96 6.71 8.28
N PRO A 26 4.32 6.40 9.53
CA PRO A 26 5.72 6.44 9.96
C PRO A 26 6.55 5.49 9.09
N LEU A 27 7.64 5.99 8.51
CA LEU A 27 8.51 5.14 7.70
C LEU A 27 9.42 4.30 8.61
N PRO A 28 9.64 3.01 8.27
CA PRO A 28 10.55 2.15 9.02
C PRO A 28 12.01 2.64 8.87
N PRO A 29 12.96 2.08 9.63
CA PRO A 29 14.38 2.25 9.32
C PRO A 29 14.70 1.83 7.87
N GLU A 30 15.58 2.58 7.20
CA GLU A 30 15.93 2.35 5.79
C GLU A 30 16.54 0.96 5.59
N GLU A 31 17.42 0.54 6.51
CA GLU A 31 18.01 -0.78 6.56
C GLU A 31 17.45 -1.59 7.74
N PRO A 32 17.26 -2.91 7.60
CA PRO A 32 17.62 -3.75 6.44
C PRO A 32 16.59 -3.76 5.30
N ALA A 33 15.53 -2.95 5.36
CA ALA A 33 14.41 -3.01 4.42
C ALA A 33 14.83 -2.78 2.96
N ARG A 34 15.72 -1.81 2.69
CA ARG A 34 16.25 -1.55 1.35
C ARG A 34 17.09 -2.72 0.82
N THR A 35 17.98 -3.28 1.64
CA THR A 35 18.74 -4.49 1.28
C THR A 35 17.82 -5.67 0.94
N GLN A 36 16.79 -5.91 1.75
CA GLN A 36 15.83 -6.99 1.52
C GLN A 36 14.98 -6.75 0.26
N SER A 37 14.59 -5.50 -0.02
CA SER A 37 13.90 -5.15 -1.27
C SER A 37 14.78 -5.43 -2.51
N LEU A 38 16.10 -5.25 -2.40
CA LEU A 38 17.04 -5.56 -3.47
C LEU A 38 17.20 -7.08 -3.64
N ALA A 39 17.19 -7.85 -2.55
CA ALA A 39 17.18 -9.32 -2.60
C ALA A 39 15.95 -9.86 -3.35
N ILE A 40 14.76 -9.24 -3.15
CA ILE A 40 13.56 -9.54 -3.94
C ILE A 40 13.81 -9.29 -5.44
N LYS A 41 14.42 -8.16 -5.81
CA LYS A 41 14.75 -7.83 -7.21
C LYS A 41 15.64 -8.89 -7.84
N VAL A 42 16.70 -9.30 -7.14
CA VAL A 42 17.66 -10.31 -7.60
C VAL A 42 16.98 -11.67 -7.75
N ALA A 43 16.22 -12.12 -6.76
CA ALA A 43 15.53 -13.41 -6.80
C ALA A 43 14.48 -13.48 -7.91
N LEU A 44 13.73 -12.39 -8.13
CA LEU A 44 12.73 -12.31 -9.19
C LEU A 44 13.37 -12.33 -10.59
N ALA A 45 14.50 -11.62 -10.77
CA ALA A 45 15.26 -11.64 -12.02
C ALA A 45 15.88 -13.02 -12.32
N ALA A 46 16.24 -13.77 -11.28
CA ALA A 46 16.75 -15.13 -11.39
C ALA A 46 15.65 -16.20 -11.55
N ASP A 47 14.35 -15.83 -11.50
CA ASP A 47 13.21 -16.74 -11.45
C ASP A 47 13.31 -17.77 -10.28
N ASP A 48 14.02 -17.42 -9.21
CA ASP A 48 14.21 -18.26 -8.03
C ASP A 48 13.09 -18.03 -7.02
N LYS A 49 12.04 -18.84 -7.14
CA LYS A 49 10.88 -18.83 -6.23
C LYS A 49 11.28 -18.99 -4.75
N LYS A 50 12.29 -19.81 -4.45
CA LYS A 50 12.67 -20.11 -3.06
C LYS A 50 13.39 -18.91 -2.44
N ALA A 51 14.35 -18.33 -3.16
CA ALA A 51 15.02 -17.11 -2.73
C ALA A 51 14.01 -15.94 -2.61
N LEU A 52 13.05 -15.84 -3.54
CA LEU A 52 12.01 -14.82 -3.52
C LEU A 52 11.09 -14.97 -2.29
N GLN A 53 10.68 -16.19 -1.98
CA GLN A 53 9.88 -16.51 -0.79
C GLN A 53 10.58 -16.10 0.52
N ILE A 54 11.90 -16.35 0.62
CA ILE A 54 12.71 -15.98 1.78
C ILE A 54 12.84 -14.46 1.86
N ALA A 55 13.24 -13.79 0.77
CA ALA A 55 13.41 -12.35 0.75
C ALA A 55 12.11 -11.58 1.07
N CYS A 56 10.96 -12.05 0.59
CA CYS A 56 9.66 -11.47 0.96
C CYS A 56 9.34 -11.67 2.45
N LYS A 57 9.63 -12.85 3.00
CA LYS A 57 9.41 -13.13 4.44
C LYS A 57 10.27 -12.21 5.29
N ASP A 58 11.55 -12.10 4.99
CA ASP A 58 12.49 -11.30 5.75
C ASP A 58 12.11 -9.80 5.70
N LEU A 59 11.68 -9.30 4.54
CA LEU A 59 11.17 -7.93 4.40
C LEU A 59 9.90 -7.72 5.24
N LEU A 60 8.94 -8.63 5.17
CA LEU A 60 7.70 -8.52 5.96
C LEU A 60 7.96 -8.57 7.46
N GLU A 61 8.92 -9.38 7.92
CA GLU A 61 9.34 -9.43 9.32
C GLU A 61 9.98 -8.12 9.78
N THR A 62 10.86 -7.53 8.96
CA THR A 62 11.44 -6.20 9.23
C THR A 62 10.36 -5.13 9.34
N LEU A 63 9.44 -5.08 8.36
CA LEU A 63 8.37 -4.09 8.36
C LEU A 63 7.42 -4.29 9.55
N ALA A 64 6.97 -5.51 9.79
CA ALA A 64 6.09 -5.82 10.91
C ALA A 64 6.72 -5.46 12.27
N THR A 65 8.02 -5.72 12.43
CA THR A 65 8.78 -5.32 13.62
C THR A 65 8.80 -3.80 13.77
N ALA A 66 9.07 -3.05 12.70
CA ALA A 66 9.09 -1.59 12.72
C ALA A 66 7.73 -0.97 13.09
N TYR A 67 6.63 -1.61 12.67
CA TYR A 67 5.26 -1.19 13.01
C TYR A 67 4.75 -1.78 14.33
N GLY A 68 5.49 -2.66 14.99
CA GLY A 68 5.09 -3.29 16.24
C GLY A 68 3.91 -4.27 16.11
N VAL A 69 3.78 -4.93 14.94
CA VAL A 69 2.71 -5.88 14.63
C VAL A 69 3.27 -7.29 14.41
N ALA A 70 2.41 -8.31 14.49
CA ALA A 70 2.80 -9.67 14.14
C ALA A 70 2.99 -9.79 12.62
N ALA A 71 4.10 -10.38 12.17
CA ALA A 71 4.36 -10.51 10.74
C ALA A 71 3.33 -11.41 10.04
N PRO A 72 2.72 -10.97 8.91
CA PRO A 72 1.84 -11.83 8.14
C PRO A 72 2.65 -12.96 7.47
N LYS A 73 2.02 -14.12 7.33
CA LYS A 73 2.61 -15.23 6.55
C LYS A 73 2.67 -14.84 5.08
N ILE A 74 3.62 -15.38 4.33
CA ILE A 74 3.75 -15.14 2.88
C ILE A 74 3.83 -16.45 2.11
N LYS A 75 3.15 -16.52 0.96
CA LYS A 75 3.28 -17.62 0.00
C LYS A 75 3.49 -17.08 -1.42
N VAL A 76 4.65 -17.37 -2.01
CA VAL A 76 4.97 -17.04 -3.41
C VAL A 76 4.55 -18.21 -4.31
N LEU A 77 3.77 -17.90 -5.33
CA LEU A 77 3.15 -18.82 -6.27
C LEU A 77 3.65 -18.56 -7.70
N ALA A 78 3.70 -19.60 -8.52
CA ALA A 78 4.24 -19.51 -9.89
C ALA A 78 3.32 -18.72 -10.83
N SER A 79 2.06 -19.13 -10.98
CA SER A 79 1.04 -18.41 -11.77
C SER A 79 -0.35 -18.71 -11.20
N ARG A 80 -1.30 -17.80 -11.38
CA ARG A 80 -2.69 -18.01 -10.98
C ARG A 80 -3.43 -18.81 -12.06
N PRO A 81 -4.31 -19.77 -11.71
CA PRO A 81 -5.26 -20.32 -12.67
C PRO A 81 -6.12 -19.20 -13.26
N GLN A 82 -6.22 -19.14 -14.59
CA GLN A 82 -7.02 -18.11 -15.25
C GLN A 82 -8.50 -18.29 -14.89
N LYS A 83 -9.14 -17.22 -14.39
CA LYS A 83 -10.60 -17.15 -14.33
C LYS A 83 -11.05 -16.35 -15.54
N VAL A 84 -11.51 -17.05 -16.58
CA VAL A 84 -12.06 -16.44 -17.78
C VAL A 84 -13.51 -16.05 -17.47
N THR A 85 -13.83 -14.76 -17.62
CA THR A 85 -15.21 -14.27 -17.69
C THR A 85 -15.34 -13.49 -18.98
N ASP A 86 -16.50 -13.63 -19.64
CA ASP A 86 -16.69 -13.53 -21.09
C ASP A 86 -16.17 -12.29 -21.83
N ASN A 87 -15.67 -11.24 -21.17
CA ASN A 87 -15.17 -10.04 -21.85
C ASN A 87 -13.88 -9.40 -21.29
N TRP A 88 -13.30 -9.88 -20.17
CA TRP A 88 -12.06 -9.29 -19.60
C TRP A 88 -11.26 -10.32 -18.79
N VAL A 89 -9.92 -10.35 -18.97
CA VAL A 89 -9.01 -11.07 -18.05
C VAL A 89 -8.45 -10.08 -17.04
N PHE A 90 -8.74 -10.36 -15.78
CA PHE A 90 -8.26 -9.59 -14.66
C PHE A 90 -7.06 -10.30 -14.00
N GLU A 91 -5.90 -9.63 -13.92
CA GLU A 91 -4.70 -10.14 -13.23
C GLU A 91 -4.64 -9.66 -11.76
N THR A 92 -4.95 -10.53 -10.81
CA THR A 92 -4.59 -10.34 -9.39
C THR A 92 -3.12 -10.75 -9.22
N PHE A 93 -2.24 -9.84 -8.81
CA PHE A 93 -0.82 -10.13 -8.57
C PHE A 93 -0.51 -10.54 -7.13
N GLY A 94 -1.46 -10.30 -6.23
CA GLY A 94 -1.41 -10.70 -4.84
C GLY A 94 -2.81 -10.75 -4.24
N ASP A 95 -2.88 -11.30 -3.04
CA ASP A 95 -4.02 -11.15 -2.15
C ASP A 95 -3.60 -11.35 -0.69
N TYR A 96 -4.24 -10.64 0.23
CA TYR A 96 -4.14 -10.84 1.66
C TYR A 96 -5.35 -11.63 2.18
N ASP A 97 -5.13 -12.59 3.07
CA ASP A 97 -6.17 -13.40 3.67
C ASP A 97 -6.33 -12.98 5.14
N PRO A 98 -7.41 -12.26 5.50
CA PRO A 98 -7.56 -11.70 6.84
C PRO A 98 -7.79 -12.77 7.91
N GLU A 99 -8.38 -13.93 7.56
CA GLU A 99 -8.61 -15.02 8.51
C GLU A 99 -7.30 -15.71 8.89
N THR A 100 -6.43 -15.93 7.90
CA THR A 100 -5.18 -16.67 8.10
C THR A 100 -3.97 -15.75 8.28
N THR A 101 -4.16 -14.43 8.18
CA THR A 101 -3.10 -13.41 8.16
C THR A 101 -2.00 -13.74 7.16
N GLN A 102 -2.40 -14.11 5.94
CA GLN A 102 -1.48 -14.61 4.92
C GLN A 102 -1.55 -13.81 3.64
N ILE A 103 -0.40 -13.29 3.21
CA ILE A 103 -0.19 -12.71 1.89
C ILE A 103 0.14 -13.83 0.89
N ARG A 104 -0.47 -13.79 -0.28
CA ARG A 104 -0.15 -14.64 -1.44
C ARG A 104 0.29 -13.73 -2.58
N LEU A 105 1.38 -14.08 -3.26
CA LEU A 105 1.91 -13.32 -4.40
C LEU A 105 2.18 -14.23 -5.59
N TRP A 106 1.92 -13.75 -6.81
CA TRP A 106 2.25 -14.48 -8.04
C TRP A 106 3.47 -13.87 -8.74
N MET A 107 4.50 -14.69 -8.95
CA MET A 107 5.75 -14.25 -9.57
C MET A 107 5.65 -14.13 -11.11
N ARG A 108 4.61 -14.69 -11.74
CA ARG A 108 4.34 -14.56 -13.18
C ARG A 108 2.93 -14.06 -13.46
N THR A 109 2.80 -13.27 -14.52
CA THR A 109 1.53 -12.77 -15.07
C THR A 109 0.62 -13.94 -15.45
N ALA A 110 -0.68 -13.85 -15.17
CA ALA A 110 -1.63 -14.92 -15.48
C ALA A 110 -1.88 -15.09 -16.99
N VAL A 111 -1.78 -14.01 -17.77
CA VAL A 111 -2.05 -13.98 -19.21
C VAL A 111 -0.82 -14.39 -20.01
N GLN A 112 0.30 -13.69 -19.83
CA GLN A 112 1.51 -13.91 -20.64
C GLN A 112 2.45 -14.97 -20.07
N LYS A 113 2.20 -15.45 -18.83
CA LYS A 113 3.09 -16.34 -18.05
C LYS A 113 4.55 -15.85 -17.93
N LYS A 114 4.79 -14.56 -18.18
CA LYS A 114 6.06 -13.87 -18.02
C LYS A 114 6.28 -13.51 -16.56
N ALA A 115 7.54 -13.41 -16.15
CA ALA A 115 7.89 -12.88 -14.84
C ALA A 115 7.28 -11.48 -14.64
N THR A 116 6.64 -11.27 -13.49
CA THR A 116 6.15 -9.96 -13.07
C THR A 116 7.34 -9.01 -12.96
N SER A 117 7.16 -7.73 -13.32
CA SER A 117 8.24 -6.75 -13.14
C SER A 117 8.56 -6.57 -11.65
N TYR A 118 9.80 -6.24 -11.31
CA TYR A 118 10.17 -5.98 -9.91
C TYR A 118 9.31 -4.87 -9.28
N GLY A 119 9.10 -3.76 -10.00
CA GLY A 119 8.27 -2.65 -9.51
C GLY A 119 6.84 -3.09 -9.21
N THR A 120 6.22 -3.84 -10.12
CA THR A 120 4.88 -4.40 -9.92
C THR A 120 4.86 -5.37 -8.74
N PHE A 121 5.82 -6.29 -8.65
CA PHE A 121 5.85 -7.30 -7.58
C PHE A 121 6.03 -6.65 -6.20
N LEU A 122 6.97 -5.72 -6.07
CA LEU A 122 7.22 -5.03 -4.80
C LEU A 122 6.05 -4.13 -4.40
N SER A 123 5.44 -3.43 -5.36
CA SER A 123 4.27 -2.61 -5.08
C SER A 123 3.08 -3.46 -4.61
N THR A 124 2.86 -4.62 -5.23
CA THR A 124 1.85 -5.57 -4.77
C THR A 124 2.15 -6.03 -3.35
N LEU A 125 3.40 -6.40 -3.02
CA LEU A 125 3.76 -6.79 -1.66
C LEU A 125 3.46 -5.68 -0.64
N CYS A 126 3.79 -4.42 -0.96
CA CYS A 126 3.50 -3.27 -0.10
C CYS A 126 1.99 -3.05 0.07
N HIS A 127 1.22 -3.27 -0.99
CA HIS A 127 -0.24 -3.15 -0.99
C HIS A 127 -0.88 -4.17 -0.05
N GLU A 128 -0.53 -5.46 -0.19
CA GLU A 128 -1.05 -6.51 0.68
C GLU A 128 -0.59 -6.33 2.13
N PHE A 129 0.63 -5.82 2.34
CA PHE A 129 1.09 -5.48 3.68
C PHE A 129 0.33 -4.29 4.27
N CYS A 130 -0.07 -3.30 3.46
CA CYS A 130 -0.90 -2.19 3.93
C CYS A 130 -2.29 -2.67 4.34
N HIS A 131 -2.89 -3.64 3.64
CA HIS A 131 -4.13 -4.29 4.10
C HIS A 131 -3.95 -4.95 5.47
N HIS A 132 -2.82 -5.62 5.70
CA HIS A 132 -2.50 -6.16 7.01
C HIS A 132 -2.43 -5.07 8.09
N LEU A 133 -1.70 -3.97 7.84
CA LEU A 133 -1.58 -2.85 8.79
C LEU A 133 -2.92 -2.17 9.09
N ASP A 134 -3.74 -1.95 8.07
CA ASP A 134 -5.08 -1.38 8.22
C ASP A 134 -5.90 -2.16 9.25
N MET A 135 -5.89 -3.49 9.15
CA MET A 135 -6.64 -4.35 10.05
C MET A 135 -6.05 -4.45 11.45
N VAL A 136 -4.72 -4.64 11.57
CA VAL A 136 -4.11 -5.00 12.87
C VAL A 136 -3.57 -3.82 13.65
N GLN A 137 -3.35 -2.67 13.00
CA GLN A 137 -2.75 -1.48 13.61
C GLN A 137 -3.69 -0.28 13.59
N LEU A 138 -4.42 -0.06 12.48
CA LEU A 138 -5.20 1.17 12.27
C LEU A 138 -6.69 1.03 12.62
N ASP A 139 -7.14 -0.18 12.98
CA ASP A 139 -8.55 -0.49 13.26
C ASP A 139 -9.46 -0.09 12.07
N LEU A 140 -9.04 -0.50 10.88
CA LEU A 140 -9.71 -0.35 9.58
C LEU A 140 -9.99 -1.75 9.01
N PRO A 141 -10.91 -2.54 9.61
CA PRO A 141 -11.15 -3.93 9.24
C PRO A 141 -11.60 -4.11 7.78
N GLU A 142 -12.32 -3.15 7.20
CA GLU A 142 -12.79 -3.21 5.81
C GLU A 142 -11.68 -2.87 4.80
N THR A 143 -10.63 -2.18 5.25
CA THR A 143 -9.42 -1.83 4.48
C THR A 143 -9.69 -1.28 3.07
N TYR A 144 -10.68 -0.39 2.96
CA TYR A 144 -11.05 0.24 1.70
C TYR A 144 -9.86 0.90 1.00
N HIS A 145 -9.82 0.78 -0.33
CA HIS A 145 -8.88 1.47 -1.20
C HIS A 145 -9.23 2.96 -1.28
N THR A 146 -8.89 3.70 -0.25
CA THR A 146 -9.05 5.16 -0.18
C THR A 146 -7.79 5.87 -0.69
N ARG A 147 -7.80 7.20 -0.78
CA ARG A 147 -6.57 7.94 -1.05
C ARG A 147 -5.53 7.66 0.01
N GLY A 148 -5.92 7.65 1.29
CA GLY A 148 -5.01 7.37 2.39
C GLY A 148 -4.37 6.00 2.29
N PHE A 149 -5.13 4.95 1.95
CA PHE A 149 -4.58 3.62 1.71
C PHE A 149 -3.49 3.62 0.61
N TYR A 150 -3.79 4.25 -0.54
CA TYR A 150 -2.83 4.31 -1.64
C TYR A 150 -1.59 5.15 -1.31
N GLU A 151 -1.74 6.26 -0.58
CA GLU A 151 -0.63 7.12 -0.17
C GLU A 151 0.29 6.40 0.84
N ARG A 152 -0.28 5.65 1.81
CA ARG A 152 0.51 4.82 2.75
C ARG A 152 1.27 3.71 2.02
N THR A 153 0.61 3.03 1.07
CA THR A 153 1.24 2.00 0.23
C THR A 153 2.41 2.59 -0.57
N ALA A 154 2.20 3.76 -1.19
CA ALA A 154 3.21 4.46 -1.97
C ALA A 154 4.40 4.92 -1.13
N ALA A 155 4.14 5.41 0.08
CA ALA A 155 5.16 5.84 1.02
C ALA A 155 6.10 4.68 1.40
N ILE A 156 5.54 3.51 1.75
CA ILE A 156 6.33 2.31 2.05
C ILE A 156 7.15 1.89 0.83
N TYR A 157 6.49 1.76 -0.34
CA TYR A 157 7.13 1.33 -1.59
C TYR A 157 8.35 2.20 -1.96
N HIS A 158 8.15 3.52 -2.03
CA HIS A 158 9.21 4.45 -2.42
C HIS A 158 10.35 4.46 -1.40
N HIS A 159 10.03 4.38 -0.12
CA HIS A 159 11.01 4.35 0.95
C HIS A 159 11.94 3.13 0.87
N ILE A 160 11.37 1.92 0.75
CA ILE A 160 12.15 0.68 0.71
C ILE A 160 12.84 0.46 -0.64
N GLN A 161 12.32 1.03 -1.73
CA GLN A 161 12.96 0.97 -3.04
C GLN A 161 14.06 2.04 -3.21
N ASN A 162 14.19 2.98 -2.26
CA ASN A 162 15.05 4.15 -2.35
C ASN A 162 14.77 4.99 -3.61
N THR A 163 13.49 5.22 -3.89
CA THR A 163 13.05 6.10 -4.97
C THR A 163 12.39 7.36 -4.40
N PRO A 164 12.47 8.51 -5.10
CA PRO A 164 11.81 9.73 -4.62
C PRO A 164 10.32 9.47 -4.41
N HIS A 165 9.81 9.82 -3.23
CA HIS A 165 8.38 9.73 -2.95
C HIS A 165 7.63 10.74 -3.81
N LYS A 166 6.73 10.25 -4.68
CA LYS A 166 5.89 11.07 -5.54
C LYS A 166 4.52 11.22 -4.91
N ARG A 167 4.11 12.45 -4.63
CA ARG A 167 2.75 12.74 -4.19
C ARG A 167 1.76 12.32 -5.27
N ILE A 168 0.70 11.60 -4.88
CA ILE A 168 -0.33 11.20 -5.83
C ILE A 168 -1.26 12.40 -6.07
N ALA A 169 -1.39 12.80 -7.34
CA ALA A 169 -2.38 13.80 -7.74
C ALA A 169 -3.75 13.13 -7.86
N TRP A 170 -4.76 13.66 -7.16
CA TRP A 170 -6.10 13.11 -7.12
C TRP A 170 -7.10 14.01 -7.84
N ARG A 171 -7.99 13.40 -8.63
CA ARG A 171 -9.13 14.06 -9.27
C ARG A 171 -10.42 13.50 -8.69
N GLU A 172 -11.22 14.37 -8.06
CA GLU A 172 -12.54 14.03 -7.55
C GLU A 172 -13.50 13.70 -8.70
N GLN A 173 -14.31 12.67 -8.50
CA GLN A 173 -15.34 12.19 -9.41
C GLN A 173 -16.73 12.69 -8.98
N LYS A 174 -17.72 12.63 -9.86
CA LYS A 174 -19.09 13.10 -9.57
C LYS A 174 -19.77 12.39 -8.40
N ASP A 175 -19.36 11.17 -8.09
CA ASP A 175 -19.88 10.36 -6.99
C ASP A 175 -19.09 10.51 -5.68
N GLY A 176 -18.15 11.47 -5.63
CA GLY A 176 -17.29 11.75 -4.48
C GLY A 176 -16.09 10.81 -4.34
N THR A 177 -15.95 9.80 -5.22
CA THR A 177 -14.73 8.98 -5.30
C THR A 177 -13.58 9.75 -5.96
N TYR A 178 -12.37 9.20 -5.92
CA TYR A 178 -11.20 9.82 -6.52
C TYR A 178 -10.53 8.89 -7.53
N ALA A 179 -9.98 9.48 -8.58
CA ALA A 179 -9.10 8.82 -9.54
C ALA A 179 -7.74 9.50 -9.55
N VAL A 180 -6.67 8.77 -9.87
CA VAL A 180 -5.36 9.39 -10.07
C VAL A 180 -5.39 10.30 -11.30
N ASP A 181 -4.95 11.54 -11.13
CA ASP A 181 -4.70 12.46 -12.24
C ASP A 181 -3.31 12.22 -12.84
N TRP A 182 -3.23 11.21 -13.70
CA TRP A 182 -1.99 10.87 -14.40
C TRP A 182 -1.44 12.01 -15.25
N SER A 183 -2.32 12.91 -15.74
CA SER A 183 -1.88 14.04 -16.55
C SER A 183 -1.08 15.02 -15.70
N GLN A 184 -1.55 15.29 -14.49
CA GLN A 184 -0.88 16.15 -13.54
C GLN A 184 0.43 15.55 -13.06
N MET A 185 0.44 14.28 -12.65
CA MET A 185 1.67 13.61 -12.22
C MET A 185 2.76 13.62 -13.29
N ARG A 186 2.39 13.47 -14.57
CA ARG A 186 3.36 13.57 -15.68
C ARG A 186 3.90 14.98 -15.89
N ARG A 187 3.08 16.02 -15.67
CA ARG A 187 3.54 17.42 -15.74
C ARG A 187 4.52 17.75 -14.62
N GLU A 188 4.24 17.29 -13.41
CA GLU A 188 5.09 17.51 -12.22
C GLU A 188 6.41 16.72 -12.29
N ALA A 189 6.43 15.59 -13.00
CA ALA A 189 7.65 14.80 -13.22
C ALA A 189 8.54 15.33 -14.37
N ALA A 190 8.06 16.25 -15.20
CA ALA A 190 8.85 16.80 -16.30
C ALA A 190 9.89 17.80 -15.77
N PRO A 191 11.19 17.70 -16.12
CA PRO A 191 12.25 18.47 -15.48
C PRO A 191 12.28 19.97 -15.80
N ASN A 192 11.28 20.55 -16.48
CA ASN A 192 11.07 22.01 -16.63
C ASN A 192 9.64 22.29 -17.15
N GLY A 193 8.78 22.88 -16.34
CA GLY A 193 7.44 23.39 -16.70
C GLY A 193 7.05 24.57 -15.81
N PRO A 194 6.30 25.58 -16.30
CA PRO A 194 6.50 26.99 -15.97
C PRO A 194 6.27 27.28 -14.49
N LYS A 195 7.22 28.02 -13.89
CA LYS A 195 7.06 28.69 -12.60
C LYS A 195 5.86 29.64 -12.72
N SER A 196 4.70 29.24 -12.22
CA SER A 196 3.62 30.19 -11.97
C SER A 196 4.00 31.00 -10.73
N ASN A 197 4.31 32.28 -10.97
CA ASN A 197 4.64 33.27 -9.98
C ASN A 197 3.50 33.49 -8.97
N ALA A 198 3.93 33.69 -7.72
CA ALA A 198 3.43 34.66 -6.75
C ALA A 198 1.92 34.74 -6.47
N SER A 199 1.58 34.41 -5.22
CA SER A 199 0.70 35.28 -4.43
C SER A 199 1.26 35.35 -3.01
N THR A 200 1.90 36.49 -2.76
CA THR A 200 2.28 37.00 -1.46
C THR A 200 1.05 37.09 -0.54
N SER A 201 1.15 36.57 0.67
CA SER A 201 0.68 37.33 1.83
C SER A 201 1.42 36.88 3.09
N ASN A 202 2.11 37.86 3.69
CA ASN A 202 2.67 37.80 5.02
C ASN A 202 1.56 37.59 6.05
N ASN A 203 1.84 36.83 7.11
CA ASN A 203 1.85 37.44 8.43
C ASN A 203 2.59 36.57 9.45
N GLN A 204 3.48 37.24 10.15
CA GLN A 204 4.26 36.83 11.30
C GLN A 204 3.49 37.27 12.55
N THR A 205 3.46 36.44 13.60
CA THR A 205 3.48 36.90 15.00
C THR A 205 3.82 35.71 15.91
N ASP A 206 4.62 36.04 16.92
CA ASP A 206 5.35 35.15 17.81
C ASP A 206 4.54 34.48 18.92
N SER A 207 5.14 33.43 19.47
CA SER A 207 5.51 33.27 20.90
C SER A 207 4.92 32.09 21.70
N THR A 208 5.89 31.34 22.26
CA THR A 208 5.99 30.75 23.60
C THR A 208 5.34 29.39 23.98
N SER A 209 6.26 28.45 24.24
CA SER A 209 6.45 27.66 25.48
C SER A 209 5.64 26.38 25.78
N ALA A 210 6.36 25.26 25.65
CA ALA A 210 6.75 24.29 26.69
C ALA A 210 5.74 23.33 27.37
N ASN A 211 6.33 22.16 27.71
CA ASN A 211 5.92 21.03 28.56
C ASN A 211 4.96 19.98 27.97
N SER A 212 5.02 18.69 28.31
CA SER A 212 6.01 17.73 28.85
C SER A 212 5.23 16.43 29.15
N SER A 213 5.80 15.24 28.90
CA SER A 213 5.46 13.92 29.55
C SER A 213 4.03 13.37 29.31
N SER A 214 3.69 12.08 29.37
CA SER A 214 4.33 10.81 29.73
C SER A 214 3.46 9.65 29.22
N SER A 215 4.10 8.52 28.91
CA SER A 215 3.72 7.11 29.15
C SER A 215 2.24 6.67 29.18
N GLY A 216 1.94 5.60 28.42
CA GLY A 216 0.73 4.81 28.62
C GLY A 216 0.73 3.52 27.81
N SER A 217 1.39 2.48 28.32
CA SER A 217 1.31 1.09 27.86
C SER A 217 -0.11 0.52 28.05
N LYS A 218 -0.61 -0.28 27.09
CA LYS A 218 -1.64 -1.34 27.25
C LYS A 218 -1.68 -2.18 25.96
N SER A 219 -1.14 -3.39 25.99
CA SER A 219 -1.84 -4.65 26.30
C SER A 219 -2.72 -5.12 25.14
N SER A 220 -2.13 -5.99 24.32
CA SER A 220 -2.78 -6.73 23.24
C SER A 220 -3.93 -7.61 23.75
N SER A 221 -5.09 -7.48 23.15
CA SER A 221 -6.12 -8.52 23.18
C SER A 221 -6.33 -8.97 21.74
N GLN A 222 -5.82 -10.15 21.39
CA GLN A 222 -6.09 -10.79 20.10
C GLN A 222 -7.56 -11.25 20.11
N SER A 223 -8.46 -10.37 19.69
CA SER A 223 -9.80 -10.77 19.26
C SER A 223 -9.68 -11.46 17.92
N ARG A 224 -10.21 -12.68 17.82
CA ARG A 224 -10.32 -13.45 16.57
C ARG A 224 -11.05 -12.60 15.53
N LEU A 225 -10.32 -12.06 14.55
CA LEU A 225 -10.86 -11.23 13.48
C LEU A 225 -11.79 -12.09 12.62
N VAL A 226 -13.09 -11.78 12.67
CA VAL A 226 -14.08 -12.29 11.71
C VAL A 226 -13.86 -11.48 10.43
N PRO A 227 -13.68 -12.11 9.26
CA PRO A 227 -13.42 -11.36 8.04
C PRO A 227 -14.63 -10.45 7.73
N PRO A 228 -14.40 -9.19 7.33
CA PRO A 228 -15.48 -8.33 6.87
C PRO A 228 -16.11 -8.90 5.60
N LYS A 229 -17.41 -8.65 5.42
CA LYS A 229 -18.17 -9.12 4.25
C LYS A 229 -17.74 -8.50 2.92
N SER A 230 -16.87 -7.49 2.95
CA SER A 230 -16.51 -6.61 1.83
C SER A 230 -15.13 -6.87 1.24
N TYR A 231 -14.23 -7.59 1.95
CA TYR A 231 -12.89 -7.84 1.44
C TYR A 231 -12.97 -8.78 0.24
N VAL A 232 -12.76 -8.24 -0.95
CA VAL A 232 -12.71 -8.96 -2.21
C VAL A 232 -11.30 -8.77 -2.78
N PRO A 233 -10.49 -9.83 -2.93
CA PRO A 233 -9.20 -9.74 -3.60
C PRO A 233 -9.34 -9.11 -4.98
N GLU A 234 -8.80 -7.90 -5.14
CA GLU A 234 -9.01 -7.13 -6.36
C GLU A 234 -7.93 -7.39 -7.41
N VAL A 235 -8.29 -6.96 -8.61
CA VAL A 235 -7.46 -7.02 -9.80
C VAL A 235 -6.51 -5.87 -9.76
N ILE A 236 -5.28 -6.19 -9.41
CA ILE A 236 -4.20 -5.24 -9.26
C ILE A 236 -3.83 -4.69 -10.65
N GLN A 237 -4.45 -3.58 -11.06
CA GLN A 237 -3.97 -2.75 -12.18
C GLN A 237 -2.77 -1.88 -11.78
N GLN A 238 -1.79 -2.46 -11.07
CA GLN A 238 -0.67 -1.71 -10.54
C GLN A 238 0.50 -1.72 -11.52
N LYS A 239 0.45 -0.79 -12.49
CA LYS A 239 1.63 0.03 -12.75
C LYS A 239 1.67 1.10 -11.65
N LEU A 240 1.93 0.68 -10.41
CA LEU A 240 2.18 1.60 -9.32
C LEU A 240 3.63 2.03 -9.42
N PHE A 241 3.79 3.28 -9.89
CA PHE A 241 5.02 4.07 -9.99
C PHE A 241 5.99 3.73 -11.12
#